data_AF-A0A257KFU8-F1
#
_entry.id   AF-A0A257KFU8-F1
#
_cell.length_a   1.000
_cell.length_b   1.000
_cell.length_c   1.000
_cell.angle_alpha   90.00
_cell.angle_beta   90.00
_cell.angle_gamma   90.00
#
_symmetry.space_group_name_H-M   'P 1'
#
loop_
_entity.id
_entity.type
_entity.pdbx_description
1 polymer ?
#
loop_
_entity_poly.entity_id
_entity_poly.type
_entity_poly.pdbx_seq_one_letter_code
_entity_poly.pdbx_strand_id
1 'polypeptide(L)'
;MTSIFVGFGAQAQKTISTKEDARLALAKGFVSFRNSLRPPFKETKDLKGFKTTVCGPWTPTMPFEGDNLLNAAYESLRKGTSDEELIKTYAGKEMAAALMYVQKVQKDNPKSDGSELFGGTTGNFNPYAARLQADSPCRWYQLICWLKQIFGEAGAEIIITQALEAIRLGLR
;
A
#
# COMPACT_ATOMS: atom_id res chain seq x y z
N MET A 1 15.79 -32.87 -15.35
CA MET A 1 15.68 -31.64 -14.53
C MET A 1 14.25 -31.16 -14.62
N THR A 2 13.52 -31.26 -13.53
CA THR A 2 12.11 -30.87 -13.43
C THR A 2 12.03 -29.36 -13.25
N SER A 3 11.80 -28.63 -14.34
CA SER A 3 11.50 -27.22 -14.29
C SER A 3 10.07 -27.05 -13.75
N ILE A 4 9.93 -26.58 -12.51
CA ILE A 4 8.66 -26.10 -11.99
C ILE A 4 8.43 -24.71 -12.60
N PHE A 5 7.80 -24.71 -13.77
CA PHE A 5 7.06 -23.55 -14.23
C PHE A 5 5.85 -23.41 -13.32
N VAL A 6 5.87 -22.47 -12.37
CA VAL A 6 4.62 -21.92 -11.85
C VAL A 6 4.10 -20.97 -12.94
N GLY A 7 3.56 -21.58 -14.00
CA GLY A 7 2.78 -20.86 -14.97
C GLY A 7 1.59 -20.27 -14.24
N PHE A 8 1.45 -18.95 -14.30
CA PHE A 8 0.14 -18.31 -14.23
C PHE A 8 -0.63 -18.71 -15.49
N GLY A 9 -0.94 -20.00 -15.61
CA GLY A 9 -1.83 -20.53 -16.63
C GLY A 9 -3.22 -19.99 -16.32
N ALA A 10 -3.71 -19.10 -17.19
CA ALA A 10 -5.12 -18.78 -17.37
C ALA A 10 -5.99 -18.79 -16.10
N GLN A 11 -5.51 -18.22 -14.99
CA GLN A 11 -6.41 -17.77 -13.95
C GLN A 11 -7.08 -16.56 -14.56
N ALA A 12 -8.34 -16.74 -14.98
CA ALA A 12 -9.25 -15.68 -15.38
C ALA A 12 -8.86 -14.41 -14.62
N GLN A 13 -8.37 -13.42 -15.35
CA GLN A 13 -8.11 -12.07 -14.87
C GLN A 13 -9.35 -11.73 -14.06
N LYS A 14 -9.26 -11.83 -12.73
CA LYS A 14 -10.44 -11.72 -11.87
C LYS A 14 -10.80 -10.26 -11.95
N THR A 15 -11.66 -9.93 -12.91
CA THR A 15 -12.09 -8.58 -13.19
C THR A 15 -12.60 -8.06 -11.87
N ILE A 16 -11.87 -7.14 -11.25
CA ILE A 16 -12.32 -6.47 -10.04
C ILE A 16 -13.57 -5.70 -10.49
N SER A 17 -14.72 -6.31 -10.29
CA SER A 17 -16.01 -5.91 -10.88
C SER A 17 -17.05 -5.64 -9.81
N THR A 18 -16.69 -5.85 -8.54
CA THR A 18 -17.54 -5.67 -7.38
C THR A 18 -16.83 -4.85 -6.31
N LYS A 19 -17.62 -4.19 -5.45
CA LYS A 19 -17.11 -3.49 -4.26
C LYS A 19 -16.27 -4.40 -3.37
N GLU A 20 -16.64 -5.68 -3.26
CA GLU A 20 -15.93 -6.65 -2.44
C GLU A 20 -14.59 -7.05 -3.05
N ASP A 21 -14.50 -7.21 -4.38
CA ASP A 21 -13.20 -7.46 -5.03
C ASP A 21 -12.26 -6.26 -4.84
N ALA A 22 -12.79 -5.03 -4.90
CA ALA A 22 -12.02 -3.81 -4.66
C ALA A 22 -11.53 -3.73 -3.20
N ARG A 23 -12.43 -3.99 -2.24
CA ARG A 23 -12.08 -4.08 -0.81
C ARG A 23 -10.99 -5.12 -0.57
N LEU A 24 -11.14 -6.32 -1.15
CA LEU A 24 -10.18 -7.41 -1.00
C LEU A 24 -8.81 -7.04 -1.56
N ALA A 25 -8.78 -6.36 -2.72
CA ALA A 25 -7.54 -5.90 -3.33
C ALA A 25 -6.86 -4.80 -2.48
N LEU A 26 -7.63 -3.84 -1.97
CA LEU A 26 -7.15 -2.82 -1.04
C LEU A 26 -6.63 -3.43 0.27
N ALA A 27 -7.29 -4.46 0.80
CA ALA A 27 -6.83 -5.18 1.98
C ALA A 27 -5.54 -5.95 1.75
N LYS A 28 -5.41 -6.63 0.61
CA LYS A 28 -4.14 -7.27 0.21
C LYS A 28 -3.02 -6.24 0.03
N GLY A 29 -3.31 -5.10 -0.59
CA GLY A 29 -2.38 -3.99 -0.72
C GLY A 29 -1.93 -3.46 0.65
N PHE A 30 -2.88 -3.25 1.56
CA PHE A 30 -2.60 -2.81 2.93
C PHE A 30 -1.81 -3.81 3.76
N VAL A 31 -2.11 -5.11 3.70
CA VAL A 31 -1.33 -6.16 4.36
C VAL A 31 0.12 -6.13 3.89
N SER A 32 0.31 -5.94 2.59
CA SER A 32 1.63 -5.76 1.99
C SER A 32 2.31 -4.49 2.53
N PHE A 33 1.61 -3.35 2.53
CA PHE A 33 2.03 -2.07 3.12
C PHE A 33 2.49 -2.21 4.57
N ARG A 34 1.63 -2.73 5.42
CA ARG A 34 1.94 -2.98 6.82
C ARG A 34 3.15 -3.91 6.99
N ASN A 35 3.26 -4.97 6.19
CA ASN A 35 4.37 -5.92 6.30
C ASN A 35 5.74 -5.29 6.03
N SER A 36 5.80 -4.33 5.11
CA SER A 36 7.06 -3.62 4.81
C SER A 36 7.55 -2.75 5.95
N LEU A 37 6.63 -2.31 6.80
CA LEU A 37 6.89 -1.44 7.93
C LEU A 37 7.26 -2.21 9.19
N ARG A 38 7.36 -3.54 9.14
CA ARG A 38 7.81 -4.36 10.28
C ARG A 38 9.21 -4.00 10.78
N PRO A 39 10.24 -3.80 9.93
CA PRO A 39 11.56 -3.37 10.42
C PRO A 39 11.52 -2.06 11.21
N PRO A 40 11.02 -0.93 10.67
CA PRO A 40 10.97 0.32 11.44
C PRO A 40 10.02 0.23 12.66
N PHE A 41 8.99 -0.61 12.62
CA PHE A 41 8.16 -0.89 13.80
C PHE A 41 8.93 -1.58 14.92
N LYS A 42 9.77 -2.58 14.62
CA LYS A 42 10.58 -3.29 15.62
C LYS A 42 11.63 -2.40 16.29
N GLU A 43 12.08 -1.36 15.61
CA GLU A 43 13.09 -0.43 16.09
C GLU A 43 12.52 0.72 16.93
N THR A 44 11.19 0.81 17.05
CA THR A 44 10.50 1.95 17.66
C THR A 44 9.58 1.51 18.79
N LYS A 45 9.37 2.42 19.76
CA LYS A 45 8.57 2.13 20.97
C LYS A 45 7.14 2.63 20.87
N ASP A 46 6.92 3.68 20.09
CA ASP A 46 5.64 4.37 19.98
C ASP A 46 5.38 4.84 18.54
N LEU A 47 4.17 5.31 18.28
CA LEU A 47 3.73 5.80 16.98
C LEU A 47 4.57 6.98 16.47
N LYS A 48 5.03 7.85 17.38
CA LYS A 48 5.84 9.03 17.01
C LYS A 48 7.19 8.57 16.49
N GLY A 49 7.89 7.71 17.23
CA GLY A 49 9.14 7.11 16.82
C GLY A 49 8.99 6.36 15.51
N PHE A 50 7.92 5.57 15.34
CA PHE A 50 7.62 4.88 14.10
C PHE A 50 7.53 5.83 12.90
N LYS A 51 6.73 6.90 12.98
CA LYS A 51 6.59 7.89 11.91
C LYS A 51 7.89 8.64 11.64
N THR A 52 8.66 8.97 12.67
CA THR A 52 9.96 9.63 12.51
C THR A 52 10.98 8.70 11.86
N THR A 53 11.01 7.41 12.18
CA THR A 53 11.90 6.45 11.51
C THR A 53 11.53 6.26 10.04
N VAL A 54 10.23 6.23 9.73
CA VAL A 54 9.73 6.00 8.37
C VAL A 54 9.86 7.24 7.49
N CYS A 55 9.44 8.41 7.97
CA CYS A 55 9.36 9.65 7.19
C CYS A 55 10.52 10.64 7.48
N GLY A 56 11.32 10.42 8.52
CA GLY A 56 12.43 11.29 8.88
C GLY A 56 11.99 12.74 9.17
N PRO A 57 12.70 13.75 8.62
CA PRO A 57 12.39 15.16 8.85
C PRO A 57 11.05 15.60 8.24
N TRP A 58 10.44 14.75 7.42
CA TRP A 58 9.22 15.05 6.68
C TRP A 58 7.94 14.68 7.41
N THR A 59 8.03 14.04 8.59
CA THR A 59 6.87 13.74 9.43
C THR A 59 5.95 14.96 9.67
N PRO A 60 6.45 16.19 9.93
CA PRO A 60 5.59 17.35 10.18
C PRO A 60 4.83 17.84 8.93
N THR A 61 5.31 17.52 7.73
CA THR A 61 4.72 17.96 6.45
C THR A 61 3.90 16.87 5.77
N MET A 62 3.78 15.70 6.40
CA MET A 62 3.05 14.57 5.86
C MET A 62 1.55 14.90 5.77
N PRO A 63 0.90 14.68 4.62
CA PRO A 63 -0.54 14.87 4.48
C PRO A 63 -1.33 13.89 5.36
N PHE A 64 -2.58 14.26 5.64
CA PHE A 64 -3.50 13.49 6.47
C PHE A 64 -3.70 12.04 5.99
N GLU A 65 -3.74 11.83 4.67
CA GLU A 65 -3.90 10.52 4.07
C GLU A 65 -2.70 9.60 4.35
N GLY A 66 -1.48 10.14 4.29
CA GLY A 66 -0.26 9.42 4.65
C GLY A 66 -0.21 9.13 6.15
N ASP A 67 -0.58 10.11 6.98
CA ASP A 67 -0.62 9.95 8.43
C ASP A 67 -1.57 8.84 8.87
N ASN A 68 -2.79 8.82 8.33
CA ASN A 68 -3.79 7.80 8.63
C ASN A 68 -3.36 6.41 8.17
N LEU A 69 -2.75 6.31 6.99
CA LEU A 69 -2.29 5.03 6.49
C LEU A 69 -1.17 4.45 7.37
N LEU A 70 -0.23 5.30 7.82
CA LEU A 70 0.80 4.88 8.78
C LEU A 70 0.21 4.56 10.16
N ASN A 71 -0.80 5.31 10.63
CA ASN A 71 -1.51 5.00 11.88
C ASN A 71 -2.17 3.62 11.82
N ALA A 72 -2.89 3.32 10.74
CA ALA A 72 -3.52 2.02 10.55
C ALA A 72 -2.50 0.88 10.49
N ALA A 73 -1.39 1.07 9.77
CA ALA A 73 -0.31 0.09 9.73
C ALA A 73 0.32 -0.13 11.10
N TYR A 74 0.65 0.94 11.83
CA TYR A 74 1.20 0.85 13.18
C TYR A 74 0.24 0.12 14.14
N GLU A 75 -1.04 0.49 14.14
CA GLU A 75 -2.03 -0.12 15.04
C GLU A 75 -2.24 -1.61 14.75
N SER A 76 -2.27 -2.00 13.47
CA SER A 76 -2.38 -3.42 13.11
C SER A 76 -1.12 -4.23 13.48
N LEU A 77 0.07 -3.65 13.37
CA LEU A 77 1.31 -4.27 13.85
C LEU A 77 1.34 -4.38 15.38
N ARG A 78 0.95 -3.30 16.08
CA ARG A 78 0.88 -3.25 17.55
C ARG A 78 -0.09 -4.26 18.13
N LYS A 79 -1.24 -4.45 17.48
CA LYS A 79 -2.25 -5.44 17.88
C LYS A 79 -1.88 -6.88 17.49
N GLY A 80 -0.87 -7.07 16.64
CA GLY A 80 -0.48 -8.39 16.14
C GLY A 80 -1.53 -9.04 15.23
N THR A 81 -2.38 -8.24 14.57
CA THR A 81 -3.46 -8.74 13.70
C THR A 81 -2.86 -9.55 12.54
N SER A 82 -3.39 -10.75 12.29
CA SER A 82 -2.86 -11.63 11.24
C SER A 82 -3.18 -11.10 9.83
N ASP A 83 -2.42 -11.58 8.84
CA ASP A 83 -2.64 -11.24 7.43
C ASP A 83 -4.03 -11.68 6.98
N GLU A 84 -4.47 -12.88 7.39
CA GLU A 84 -5.78 -13.44 7.06
C GLU A 84 -6.92 -12.66 7.72
N GLU A 85 -6.73 -12.22 8.96
CA GLU A 85 -7.72 -11.42 9.68
C GLU A 85 -7.89 -10.04 9.04
N LEU A 86 -6.78 -9.37 8.66
CA LEU A 86 -6.85 -8.10 7.95
C LEU A 86 -7.51 -8.25 6.58
N ILE A 87 -7.20 -9.31 5.82
CA ILE A 87 -7.84 -9.56 4.52
C ILE A 87 -9.36 -9.67 4.67
N LYS A 88 -9.85 -10.23 5.77
CA LYS A 88 -11.29 -10.37 6.05
C LYS A 88 -11.94 -9.08 6.57
N THR A 89 -11.25 -8.34 7.43
CA THR A 89 -11.87 -7.27 8.24
C THR A 89 -11.53 -5.86 7.78
N TYR A 90 -10.41 -5.65 7.07
CA TYR A 90 -10.00 -4.33 6.65
C TYR A 90 -10.88 -3.81 5.51
N ALA A 91 -11.44 -2.63 5.72
CA ALA A 91 -12.38 -1.99 4.80
C ALA A 91 -11.70 -1.33 3.58
N GLY A 92 -10.38 -1.13 3.60
CA GLY A 92 -9.66 -0.52 2.48
C GLY A 92 -9.60 1.02 2.53
N LYS A 93 -10.21 1.66 3.53
CA LYS A 93 -10.45 3.11 3.57
C LYS A 93 -9.17 3.95 3.54
N GLU A 94 -8.23 3.67 4.42
CA GLU A 94 -6.98 4.44 4.53
C GLU A 94 -6.10 4.23 3.30
N MET A 95 -6.06 3.00 2.78
CA MET A 95 -5.34 2.67 1.55
C MET A 95 -5.96 3.39 0.35
N ALA A 96 -7.29 3.39 0.23
CA ALA A 96 -8.01 4.08 -0.83
C ALA A 96 -7.76 5.59 -0.80
N ALA A 97 -7.84 6.21 0.39
CA ALA A 97 -7.59 7.64 0.56
C ALA A 97 -6.15 8.01 0.15
N ALA A 98 -5.16 7.22 0.56
CA ALA A 98 -3.77 7.42 0.18
C ALA A 98 -3.54 7.30 -1.33
N LEU A 99 -4.16 6.32 -1.99
CA LEU A 99 -4.09 6.16 -3.44
C LEU A 99 -4.71 7.35 -4.19
N MET A 100 -5.86 7.83 -3.72
CA MET A 100 -6.50 9.01 -4.27
C MET A 100 -5.63 10.25 -4.13
N TYR A 101 -4.98 10.43 -2.98
CA TYR A 101 -4.06 11.53 -2.75
C TYR A 101 -2.91 11.49 -3.75
N VAL A 102 -2.21 10.35 -3.88
CA VAL A 102 -1.09 10.20 -4.82
C VAL A 102 -1.54 10.47 -6.25
N GLN A 103 -2.69 9.92 -6.66
CA GLN A 103 -3.22 10.15 -8.01
C GLN A 103 -3.56 11.62 -8.26
N LYS A 104 -4.13 12.32 -7.27
CA LYS A 104 -4.43 13.74 -7.37
C LYS A 104 -3.13 14.54 -7.53
N VAL A 105 -2.13 14.29 -6.69
CA VAL A 105 -0.83 14.97 -6.77
C VAL A 105 -0.16 14.72 -8.11
N GLN A 106 -0.20 13.49 -8.63
CA GLN A 106 0.35 13.16 -9.95
C GLN A 106 -0.39 13.84 -11.11
N LYS A 107 -1.71 14.00 -11.00
CA LYS A 107 -2.51 14.73 -11.99
C LYS A 107 -2.11 16.20 -12.03
N ASP A 108 -1.88 16.80 -10.87
CA ASP A 108 -1.52 18.22 -10.74
C ASP A 108 -0.02 18.46 -11.03
N ASN A 109 0.83 17.45 -10.78
CA ASN A 109 2.26 17.46 -11.04
C ASN A 109 2.71 16.11 -11.64
N PRO A 110 2.87 16.02 -12.97
CA PRO A 110 3.26 14.78 -13.65
C PRO A 110 4.62 14.20 -13.24
N LYS A 111 5.46 14.97 -12.52
CA LYS A 111 6.76 14.50 -11.99
C LYS A 111 6.66 13.88 -10.60
N SER A 112 5.48 13.90 -9.96
CA SER A 112 5.28 13.30 -8.64
C SER A 112 5.53 11.80 -8.68
N ASP A 113 6.33 11.32 -7.73
CA ASP A 113 6.71 9.92 -7.58
C ASP A 113 5.98 9.23 -6.42
N GLY A 114 5.12 9.95 -5.71
CA GLY A 114 4.36 9.46 -4.56
C GLY A 114 5.02 9.73 -3.21
N SER A 115 6.26 10.25 -3.19
CA SER A 115 6.92 10.66 -1.95
C SER A 115 6.16 11.76 -1.20
N GLU A 116 5.36 12.56 -1.91
CA GLU A 116 4.53 13.62 -1.33
C GLU A 116 3.53 13.08 -0.29
N LEU A 117 3.08 11.83 -0.46
CA LEU A 117 2.17 11.18 0.49
C LEU A 117 2.81 11.00 1.88
N PHE A 118 4.11 10.80 1.94
CA PHE A 118 4.84 10.56 3.20
C PHE A 118 5.84 11.68 3.52
N GLY A 119 5.71 12.79 2.79
CA GLY A 119 6.53 13.97 2.91
C GLY A 119 7.95 13.85 2.31
N GLY A 120 8.40 12.70 1.81
CA GLY A 120 9.72 12.56 1.19
C GLY A 120 10.16 11.12 0.92
N THR A 121 11.42 10.95 0.53
CA THR A 121 12.01 9.66 0.08
C THR A 121 12.77 8.92 1.19
N THR A 122 12.45 9.21 2.46
CA THR A 122 13.17 8.62 3.59
C THR A 122 12.88 7.12 3.66
N GLY A 123 13.94 6.31 3.83
CA GLY A 123 13.86 4.85 3.86
C GLY A 123 14.10 4.20 2.50
N ASN A 124 15.19 3.42 2.42
CA ASN A 124 15.57 2.66 1.22
C ASN A 124 15.00 1.24 1.17
N PHE A 125 14.04 0.90 2.05
CA PHE A 125 13.47 -0.44 2.08
C PHE A 125 12.35 -0.57 1.05
N ASN A 126 12.43 -1.65 0.28
CA ASN A 126 11.37 -2.02 -0.63
C ASN A 126 10.45 -3.04 0.08
N PRO A 127 9.14 -2.79 0.11
CA PRO A 127 8.18 -3.65 0.78
C PRO A 127 8.11 -5.09 0.25
N TYR A 128 8.64 -5.31 -0.94
CA TYR A 128 8.57 -6.52 -1.73
C TYR A 128 9.92 -7.23 -1.89
N ALA A 129 11.04 -6.54 -1.60
CA ALA A 129 12.39 -7.10 -1.73
C ALA A 129 12.63 -8.33 -0.85
N ALA A 130 11.85 -8.50 0.23
CA ALA A 130 11.91 -9.68 1.08
C ALA A 130 11.19 -10.93 0.51
N ARG A 131 10.33 -10.80 -0.52
CA ARG A 131 9.51 -11.90 -1.05
C ARG A 131 9.68 -12.21 -2.54
N LEU A 132 10.05 -11.25 -3.39
CA LEU A 132 10.31 -11.49 -4.82
C LEU A 132 11.51 -10.69 -5.29
N GLN A 133 12.67 -11.36 -5.26
CA GLN A 133 14.00 -10.93 -5.73
C GLN A 133 14.47 -9.56 -5.19
N ALA A 134 15.77 -9.43 -4.96
CA ALA A 134 16.38 -8.23 -4.38
C ALA A 134 16.24 -6.96 -5.27
N ASP A 135 15.60 -7.07 -6.44
CA ASP A 135 15.61 -6.09 -7.54
C ASP A 135 14.24 -5.44 -7.81
N SER A 136 13.31 -5.40 -6.84
CA SER A 136 12.07 -4.66 -7.09
C SER A 136 12.33 -3.13 -7.15
N PRO A 137 11.88 -2.42 -8.21
CA PRO A 137 12.13 -0.98 -8.35
C PRO A 137 11.26 -0.07 -7.48
N CYS A 138 10.12 -0.53 -6.96
CA CYS A 138 9.18 0.33 -6.25
C CYS A 138 9.60 0.55 -4.79
N ARG A 139 9.78 1.80 -4.38
CA ARG A 139 10.02 2.17 -2.98
C ARG A 139 8.71 2.08 -2.19
N TRP A 140 8.81 1.90 -0.86
CA TRP A 140 7.64 1.74 0.02
C TRP A 140 6.66 2.92 -0.05
N TYR A 141 7.17 4.13 -0.36
CA TYR A 141 6.37 5.34 -0.52
C TYR A 141 5.65 5.44 -1.88
N GLN A 142 6.02 4.62 -2.86
CA GLN A 142 5.46 4.64 -4.22
C GLN A 142 4.25 3.72 -4.34
N LEU A 143 3.14 4.04 -3.67
CA LEU A 143 1.97 3.14 -3.56
C LEU A 143 1.41 2.67 -4.92
N ILE A 144 1.37 3.55 -5.93
CA ILE A 144 0.86 3.19 -7.26
C ILE A 144 1.81 2.23 -7.98
N CYS A 145 3.12 2.53 -7.98
CA CYS A 145 4.15 1.63 -8.50
C CYS A 145 4.00 0.25 -7.87
N TRP A 146 3.81 0.23 -6.55
CA TRP A 146 3.68 -0.99 -5.81
C TRP A 146 2.43 -1.80 -6.16
N LEU A 147 1.26 -1.16 -6.29
CA LEU A 147 0.06 -1.86 -6.72
C LEU A 147 0.23 -2.49 -8.10
N LYS A 148 0.87 -1.79 -9.04
CA LYS A 148 1.16 -2.30 -10.39
C LYS A 148 2.04 -3.54 -10.34
N GLN A 149 2.97 -3.62 -9.39
CA GLN A 149 3.77 -4.82 -9.19
C GLN A 149 2.97 -5.99 -8.58
N ILE A 150 2.08 -5.72 -7.62
CA ILE A 150 1.31 -6.79 -6.97
C ILE A 150 0.23 -7.35 -7.90
N PHE A 151 -0.45 -6.46 -8.63
CA PHE A 151 -1.70 -6.78 -9.34
C PHE A 151 -1.59 -6.66 -10.86
N GLY A 152 -0.42 -6.29 -11.39
CA GLY A 152 -0.25 -5.89 -12.79
C GLY A 152 -0.82 -4.48 -13.07
N GLU A 153 -0.47 -3.92 -14.23
CA GLU A 153 -0.94 -2.60 -14.67
C GLU A 153 -2.47 -2.48 -14.65
N ALA A 154 -3.15 -3.37 -15.38
CA ALA A 154 -4.61 -3.37 -15.45
C ALA A 154 -5.28 -3.60 -14.08
N GLY A 155 -4.70 -4.45 -13.23
CA GLY A 155 -5.23 -4.69 -11.88
C GLY A 155 -5.11 -3.45 -10.99
N ALA A 156 -3.98 -2.76 -11.05
CA ALA A 156 -3.76 -1.53 -10.29
C ALA A 156 -4.69 -0.40 -10.73
N GLU A 157 -4.89 -0.21 -12.04
CA GLU A 157 -5.82 0.80 -12.57
C GLU A 157 -7.25 0.57 -12.08
N ILE A 158 -7.70 -0.68 -12.03
CA ILE A 158 -9.03 -0.99 -11.52
C ILE A 158 -9.10 -0.75 -10.00
N ILE A 159 -8.07 -1.10 -9.23
CA ILE A 159 -8.03 -0.82 -7.78
C ILE A 159 -8.11 0.69 -7.53
N ILE A 160 -7.36 1.49 -8.28
CA ILE A 160 -7.36 2.95 -8.16
C ILE A 160 -8.75 3.50 -8.53
N THR A 161 -9.33 3.03 -9.63
CA THR A 161 -10.67 3.44 -10.09
C THR A 161 -11.75 3.06 -9.07
N GLN A 162 -11.68 1.85 -8.52
CA GLN A 162 -12.67 1.36 -7.55
C GLN A 162 -12.47 1.98 -6.16
N ALA A 163 -11.24 2.32 -5.76
CA ALA A 163 -10.97 3.11 -4.55
C ALA A 163 -11.67 4.47 -4.63
N LEU A 164 -11.65 5.12 -5.80
CA LEU A 164 -12.39 6.36 -6.06
C LEU A 164 -13.91 6.17 -5.95
N GLU A 165 -14.45 5.07 -6.51
CA GLU A 165 -15.89 4.77 -6.43
C GLU A 165 -16.34 4.39 -5.01
N ALA A 166 -15.56 3.61 -4.29
CA ALA A 166 -15.80 3.19 -2.93
C ALA A 166 -15.94 4.37 -1.95
N ILE A 167 -15.10 5.39 -2.11
CA ILE A 167 -15.15 6.62 -1.31
C ILE A 167 -16.35 7.49 -1.74
N ARG A 168 -16.63 7.60 -3.04
CA ARG A 168 -17.83 8.30 -3.55
C ARG A 168 -19.13 7.66 -3.06
N LEU A 169 -19.16 6.34 -2.95
CA LEU A 169 -20.32 5.57 -2.49
C LEU A 169 -20.38 5.42 -0.97
N GLY A 170 -19.48 6.10 -0.24
CA GLY A 170 -19.54 6.20 1.22
C GLY A 170 -19.29 4.87 1.93
N LEU A 171 -18.26 4.12 1.54
CA LEU A 171 -17.67 3.14 2.47
C LEU A 171 -17.37 3.88 3.79
N ARG A 172 -18.26 3.69 4.76
CA ARG A 172 -18.15 4.16 6.14
C ARG A 172 -17.41 3.12 6.95
#